data_AF-A0AAV0HAQ1-F1
#
_entry.id   AF-A0AAV0HAQ1-F1
#
_cell.length_a   1.000
_cell.length_b   1.000
_cell.length_c   1.000
_cell.angle_alpha   90.00
_cell.angle_beta   90.00
_cell.angle_gamma   90.00
#
_symmetry.space_group_name_H-M   'P 1'
#
loop_
_entity.id
_entity.type
_entity.pdbx_description
1 polymer ?
#
loop_
_entity_poly.entity_id
_entity_poly.type
_entity_poly.pdbx_seq_one_letter_code
_entity_poly.pdbx_strand_id
1 'polypeptide(L)' 'MKTRGATKDPGCSWIELKGVVHVFVVRDGMHPWVDEIRDGIRRLLKHMEDDEGYHPAFDFVLDQVG' A
#
# COMPACT_ATOMS: atom_id res chain seq x y z
N MET A 1 -15.68 0.82 -5.98
CA MET A 1 -16.59 -0.15 -6.62
C MET A 1 -17.97 0.01 -5.99
N LYS A 2 -18.91 0.68 -6.66
CA LYS A 2 -20.24 1.06 -6.14
C LYS A 2 -21.36 0.59 -7.08
N THR A 3 -21.39 -0.70 -7.44
CA THR A 3 -22.37 -1.21 -8.41
C THR A 3 -23.34 -2.25 -7.85
N ARG A 4 -23.21 -2.67 -6.58
CA ARG A 4 -24.12 -3.66 -5.98
C ARG A 4 -24.41 -3.42 -4.51
N GLY A 5 -24.95 -2.25 -4.14
CA GLY A 5 -25.69 -2.00 -2.87
C GLY A 5 -25.08 -2.40 -1.52
N ALA A 6 -23.88 -2.97 -1.47
CA ALA A 6 -23.25 -3.50 -0.29
C ALA A 6 -22.20 -2.48 0.17
N THR A 7 -22.50 -1.81 1.27
CA THR A 7 -21.52 -1.03 2.00
C THR A 7 -20.58 -2.02 2.67
N LYS A 8 -19.42 -2.28 2.04
CA LYS A 8 -18.33 -2.99 2.72
C LYS A 8 -17.55 -1.97 3.53
N ASP A 9 -17.30 -2.30 4.79
CA ASP A 9 -16.36 -1.53 5.60
C ASP A 9 -15.00 -1.49 4.89
N PRO A 10 -14.30 -0.34 4.96
CA PRO A 10 -12.96 -0.27 4.41
C PRO A 10 -12.07 -1.28 5.13
N GLY A 11 -11.16 -1.90 4.39
CA GLY A 11 -10.13 -2.74 5.01
C GLY A 11 -9.24 -1.86 5.89
N CYS A 12 -8.98 -2.30 7.11
CA CYS A 12 -8.05 -1.63 8.02
C CYS A 12 -6.97 -2.64 8.41
N SER A 13 -5.71 -2.23 8.34
CA SER A 13 -4.58 -2.97 8.89
C SER A 13 -3.80 -2.07 9.84
N TRP A 14 -3.02 -2.68 10.72
CA TRP A 14 -2.12 -1.94 11.60
C TRP A 14 -0.88 -2.75 11.90
N ILE A 15 0.19 -2.04 12.27
CA ILE A 15 1.42 -2.62 12.78
C ILE A 15 1.84 -1.86 14.03
N GLU A 16 2.53 -2.54 14.94
CA GLU A 16 3.13 -1.90 16.11
C GLU A 16 4.65 -1.84 15.93
N LEU A 17 5.21 -0.65 15.99
CA LEU A 17 6.64 -0.41 15.87
C LEU A 17 7.08 0.52 16.99
N LYS A 18 8.05 0.06 17.80
CA LYS A 18 8.62 0.84 18.92
C LYS A 18 7.54 1.39 19.88
N GLY A 19 6.48 0.61 20.13
CA GLY A 19 5.36 1.01 20.99
C GLY A 19 4.40 2.01 20.37
N VAL A 20 4.53 2.32 19.08
CA VAL A 20 3.60 3.15 18.32
C VAL A 20 2.79 2.28 17.36
N VAL A 21 1.47 2.43 17.39
CA VAL A 21 0.56 1.74 16.47
C VAL A 21 0.36 2.60 15.23
N HIS A 22 0.72 2.04 14.08
CA HIS A 22 0.55 2.63 12.76
C HIS A 22 -0.63 1.97 12.07
N VAL A 23 -1.70 2.71 11.83
CA VAL A 23 -2.92 2.23 11.18
C VAL A 23 -2.93 2.64 9.71
N PHE A 24 -3.34 1.74 8.85
CA PHE A 24 -3.50 1.93 7.41
C PHE A 24 -4.91 1.53 7.01
N VAL A 25 -5.67 2.44 6.41
CA VAL A 25 -7.00 2.14 5.90
C VAL A 25 -6.94 2.06 4.38
N VAL A 26 -7.65 1.10 3.80
CA VAL A 26 -7.68 0.90 2.36
C VAL A 26 -8.15 2.19 1.68
N ARG A 27 -7.31 2.70 0.77
CA ARG A 27 -7.52 3.93 -0.02
C ARG A 27 -7.49 5.22 0.80
N ASP A 28 -7.05 5.17 2.05
CA ASP A 28 -6.70 6.38 2.76
C ASP A 28 -5.22 6.75 2.52
N GLY A 29 -4.95 8.05 2.59
CA GLY A 29 -3.59 8.61 2.62
C GLY A 29 -3.32 9.28 3.95
N MET A 30 -3.99 8.83 5.01
CA MET A 30 -4.04 9.55 6.29
C MET A 30 -2.79 9.33 7.15
N HIS A 31 -1.98 8.32 6.83
CA HIS A 31 -0.75 8.08 7.57
C HIS A 31 0.29 9.19 7.28
N PRO A 32 0.86 9.86 8.29
CA PRO A 32 1.77 11.00 8.10
C PRO A 32 3.00 10.70 7.24
N TRP A 33 3.39 9.42 7.16
CA TRP A 33 4.54 8.95 6.37
C TRP A 33 4.16 8.08 5.18
N VAL A 34 2.92 8.22 4.68
CA VAL A 34 2.42 7.36 3.60
C VAL A 34 3.27 7.46 2.33
N ASP A 35 3.79 8.66 2.03
CA ASP A 35 4.58 8.89 0.83
C ASP A 35 5.98 8.27 0.95
N GLU A 36 6.64 8.43 2.09
CA GLU A 36 7.95 7.81 2.36
C GLU A 36 7.87 6.29 2.35
N ILE A 37 6.80 5.72 2.92
CA ILE A 37 6.56 4.27 2.90
C ILE A 37 6.39 3.77 1.46
N ARG A 38 5.57 4.47 0.66
CA ARG A 38 5.35 4.13 -0.76
C ARG A 38 6.64 4.22 -1.56
N ASP A 39 7.45 5.25 -1.33
CA ASP A 39 8.74 5.40 -1.99
C ASP A 39 9.74 4.32 -1.60
N GLY A 40 9.77 3.92 -0.33
CA GLY A 40 10.57 2.78 0.14
C GLY A 40 10.18 1.48 -0.56
N ILE A 41 8.88 1.21 -0.66
CA ILE A 41 8.36 0.03 -1.36
C ILE A 41 8.74 0.07 -2.86
N ARG A 42 8.60 1.22 -3.54
CA ARG A 42 8.99 1.36 -4.95
C ARG A 42 10.47 1.08 -5.17
N ARG A 43 11.34 1.60 -4.31
CA ARG A 43 12.80 1.38 -4.39
C ARG A 43 13.14 -0.10 -4.18
N LEU A 44 12.49 -0.75 -3.21
CA LEU A 44 12.68 -2.16 -2.95
C LEU A 44 12.24 -3.03 -4.15
N LEU A 45 11.06 -2.76 -4.71
CA LEU A 45 10.57 -3.48 -5.88
C LEU A 45 11.53 -3.35 -7.06
N LYS A 46 11.98 -2.13 -7.35
CA LYS A 46 12.96 -1.88 -8.41
C LYS A 46 14.25 -2.67 -8.20
N HIS A 47 14.78 -2.68 -6.97
CA HIS A 47 15.98 -3.45 -6.65
C HIS A 47 15.77 -4.96 -6.84
N MET A 48 14.61 -5.49 -6.42
CA MET A 48 14.27 -6.89 -6.61
C MET A 48 14.12 -7.27 -8.09
N GLU A 49 13.54 -6.39 -8.90
CA GLU A 49 13.41 -6.57 -10.35
C GLU A 49 14.77 -6.54 -11.05
N ASP A 50 15.56 -5.50 -10.80
CA ASP A 50 16.82 -5.23 -11.50
C ASP A 50 17.92 -6.23 -11.11
N ASP A 51 18.07 -6.55 -9.82
CA ASP A 51 19.23 -7.28 -9.30
C ASP A 51 18.93 -8.76 -8.98
N GLU A 52 17.69 -9.09 -8.63
CA GLU A 52 17.30 -10.45 -8.20
C GLU A 52 16.40 -11.17 -9.22
N GLY A 53 16.06 -10.52 -10.34
CA GLY A 53 15.20 -11.08 -11.39
C GLY A 53 13.77 -11.36 -10.95
N TYR A 54 13.33 -10.74 -9.85
CA TYR A 54 11.96 -10.86 -9.36
C TYR A 54 11.00 -10.19 -10.35
N HIS A 55 10.01 -10.93 -10.84
CA HIS A 55 8.95 -10.38 -11.68
C HIS A 55 7.66 -10.37 -10.87
N PRO A 56 7.19 -9.21 -10.40
CA PRO A 56 5.96 -9.15 -9.63
C PRO A 56 4.78 -9.67 -10.45
N ALA A 57 4.10 -10.70 -9.96
CA ALA A 57 2.88 -11.24 -10.58
C ALA A 57 1.63 -10.39 -10.27
N PHE A 58 1.82 -9.15 -9.80
CA PHE A 58 0.73 -8.28 -9.38
C PHE A 58 0.68 -7.05 -10.29
N ASP A 59 -0.35 -7.00 -11.13
CA ASP A 59 -0.83 -5.80 -11.84
C ASP A 59 -1.38 -4.74 -10.85
N PHE A 60 -0.73 -4.54 -9.69
CA PHE A 60 -1.11 -3.51 -8.74
C PHE A 60 -0.50 -2.18 -9.18
N VAL A 61 -1.21 -1.61 -10.14
CA VAL A 61 -1.36 -0.20 -10.42
C VAL A 61 -1.10 0.65 -9.17
N LEU A 62 0.13 1.15 -9.04
CA LEU A 62 0.46 2.29 -8.16
C LEU A 62 -0.10 3.61 -8.72
N ASP A 63 -0.82 3.54 -9.83
CA ASP A 63 -1.36 4.68 -10.57
C ASP A 63 -2.88 4.60 -10.72
N GLN A 64 -3.63 4.69 -9.63
CA GLN A 64 -5.05 5.09 -9.66
C GLN A 64 -5.44 5.67 -8.30
N VAL A 65 -4.91 6.86 -7.99
CA VAL A 65 -5.59 7.81 -7.08
C VAL A 65 -5.32 9.23 -7.59
N GLY A 66 -6.13 9.65 -8.56
CA GLY A 66 -6.53 11.05 -8.71
C GLY A 66 -7.87 11.28 -8.02
#